data_AF-A0A3A4ND31-F1
#
_entry.id   AF-A0A3A4ND31-F1
#
_cell.length_a   1.000
_cell.length_b   1.000
_cell.length_c   1.000
_cell.angle_alpha   90.00
_cell.angle_beta   90.00
_cell.angle_gamma   90.00
#
_symmetry.space_group_name_H-M   'P 1'
#
loop_
_entity.id
_entity.type
_entity.pdbx_description
1 polymer ?
#
loop_
_entity_poly.entity_id
_entity_poly.type
_entity_poly.pdbx_seq_one_letter_code
_entity_poly.pdbx_strand_id
1 'polypeptide(L)'
;MNSYVELVRQRLRDRATNILGNMDKFMEPQLRFTMRIFGDCLDEETRAKMFQGYSEHMSEQELRAFAAEFVPGYTDYAVAELEERKRDGERFDPPFITQEEYQEMSVREKWPRIAAHLADVPSLQLRREVARAAMLFRTYMVGDPGFNEGVLEFTLYFDLLERLRHVPDAWLRKSAGEIASRVCAALEAGETEEGERLLREVRILAGAAAGLPADPETLLGPPMEKYPREVPPEYRMRELRKTLAAMSLKDLRLSAMVHLDLLTVEETRRIVAPFFGKYPSFFEMPSKGLREMILAISEELDDRAITYFIERYGIGRMAMAKPVDYIVWKLMPEEERAAMLRRDNERMDSAMMSRHLARFLLSETEKELSDAGRQIALLTDPRYVGGHGEILTRLGGEGGGERIKRLYDAVTVSSVRMAGQRGEDREKTYQAIRAAIADAAGFEPQKEKGEVAGE
;
A
#
# COMPACT_ATOMS: atom_id res chain seq x y z
N MET A 1 -26.54 27.11 -32.94
CA MET A 1 -25.28 26.83 -32.23
C MET A 1 -25.69 26.34 -30.86
N ASN A 2 -25.28 25.14 -30.44
CA ASN A 2 -25.50 24.69 -29.07
C ASN A 2 -24.63 25.56 -28.14
N SER A 3 -25.18 25.98 -27.01
CA SER A 3 -24.41 26.69 -25.98
C SER A 3 -23.33 25.78 -25.37
N TYR A 4 -22.27 26.34 -24.78
CA TYR A 4 -21.22 25.54 -24.14
C TYR A 4 -21.82 24.62 -23.07
N VAL A 5 -22.75 25.14 -22.27
CA VAL A 5 -23.45 24.40 -21.21
C VAL A 5 -24.19 23.19 -21.77
N GLU A 6 -24.88 23.33 -22.90
CA GLU A 6 -25.57 22.20 -23.55
C GLU A 6 -24.60 21.13 -24.06
N LEU A 7 -23.47 21.56 -24.65
CA LEU A 7 -22.45 20.64 -25.15
C LEU A 7 -21.82 19.83 -24.00
N VAL A 8 -21.45 20.49 -22.90
CA VAL A 8 -20.85 19.82 -21.73
C VAL A 8 -21.88 18.94 -21.03
N ARG A 9 -23.13 19.41 -20.87
CA ARG A 9 -24.22 18.59 -20.32
C ARG A 9 -24.41 17.31 -21.11
N GLN A 10 -24.44 17.40 -22.45
CA GLN A 10 -24.57 16.23 -23.31
C GLN A 10 -23.37 15.29 -23.15
N ARG A 11 -22.14 15.83 -23.16
CA ARG A 11 -20.91 15.05 -22.95
C ARG A 11 -20.91 14.28 -21.61
N LEU A 12 -21.32 14.93 -20.52
CA LEU A 12 -21.41 14.29 -19.20
C LEU A 12 -22.39 13.11 -19.22
N ARG A 13 -23.56 13.30 -19.82
CA ARG A 13 -24.58 12.24 -19.97
C ARG A 13 -24.14 11.11 -20.91
N ASP A 14 -23.45 11.44 -22.00
CA ASP A 14 -22.89 10.46 -22.92
C ASP A 14 -21.80 9.64 -22.25
N ARG A 15 -20.92 10.28 -21.45
CA ARG A 15 -19.90 9.59 -20.64
C ARG A 15 -20.56 8.63 -19.65
N ALA A 16 -21.60 9.07 -18.94
CA ALA A 16 -22.35 8.21 -18.01
C ALA A 16 -22.98 7.01 -18.73
N THR A 17 -23.63 7.26 -19.87
CA THR A 17 -24.25 6.21 -20.71
C THR A 17 -23.21 5.20 -21.20
N ASN A 18 -22.04 5.68 -21.63
CA ASN A 18 -20.95 4.83 -22.10
C ASN A 18 -20.36 3.97 -20.98
N ILE A 19 -20.17 4.54 -19.78
CA ILE A 19 -19.69 3.82 -18.60
C ILE A 19 -20.70 2.73 -18.21
N LEU A 20 -21.97 3.09 -18.05
CA LEU A 20 -23.02 2.15 -17.66
C LEU A 20 -23.22 1.04 -18.70
N GLY A 21 -23.17 1.39 -19.99
CA GLY A 21 -23.29 0.42 -21.09
C GLY A 21 -22.11 -0.54 -21.24
N ASN A 22 -20.94 -0.23 -20.64
CA ASN A 22 -19.74 -1.07 -20.68
C ASN A 22 -19.30 -1.60 -19.31
N MET A 23 -20.11 -1.39 -18.28
CA MET A 23 -19.74 -1.66 -16.89
C MET A 23 -19.43 -3.14 -16.60
N ASP A 24 -20.04 -4.07 -17.34
CA ASP A 24 -19.72 -5.51 -17.26
C ASP A 24 -18.33 -5.87 -17.82
N LYS A 25 -17.77 -5.01 -18.68
CA LYS A 25 -16.43 -5.19 -19.25
C LYS A 25 -15.33 -4.59 -18.39
N PHE A 26 -15.68 -3.74 -17.42
CA PHE A 26 -14.71 -3.10 -16.55
C PHE A 26 -14.23 -4.09 -15.49
N MET A 27 -12.91 -4.24 -15.40
CA MET A 27 -12.25 -4.98 -14.34
C MET A 27 -12.13 -4.12 -13.07
N GLU A 28 -11.83 -4.76 -11.93
CA GLU A 28 -11.66 -4.08 -10.63
C GLU A 28 -10.85 -2.76 -10.69
N PRO A 29 -9.65 -2.69 -11.34
CA PRO A 29 -8.89 -1.45 -11.39
C PRO A 29 -9.60 -0.33 -12.15
N GLN A 30 -10.32 -0.64 -13.23
CA GLN A 30 -11.04 0.37 -14.04
C GLN A 30 -12.23 0.94 -13.27
N LEU A 31 -12.94 0.09 -12.53
CA LEU A 31 -14.02 0.52 -11.63
C LEU A 31 -13.49 1.44 -10.54
N ARG A 32 -12.38 1.07 -9.88
CA ARG A 32 -11.74 1.92 -8.86
C ARG A 32 -11.27 3.25 -9.45
N PHE A 33 -10.64 3.23 -10.63
CA PHE A 33 -10.18 4.44 -11.28
C PHE A 33 -11.33 5.39 -11.62
N THR A 34 -12.45 4.86 -12.11
CA THR A 34 -13.67 5.64 -12.38
C THR A 34 -14.18 6.33 -11.10
N MET A 35 -14.19 5.62 -9.97
CA MET A 35 -14.59 6.21 -8.69
C MET A 35 -13.59 7.27 -8.22
N ARG A 36 -12.28 7.08 -8.45
CA ARG A 36 -11.27 8.09 -8.11
C ARG A 36 -11.44 9.38 -8.91
N ILE A 37 -11.65 9.28 -10.22
CA ILE A 37 -11.90 10.43 -11.12
C ILE A 37 -13.08 11.24 -10.61
N PHE A 38 -14.24 10.61 -10.43
CA PHE A 38 -15.46 11.31 -10.02
C PHE A 38 -15.40 11.77 -8.57
N GLY A 39 -14.84 10.98 -7.67
CA GLY A 39 -14.66 11.38 -6.27
C GLY A 39 -13.73 12.59 -6.13
N ASP A 40 -12.74 12.76 -7.00
CA ASP A 40 -11.88 13.95 -7.00
C ASP A 40 -12.57 15.20 -7.56
N CYS A 41 -13.79 15.08 -8.08
CA CYS A 41 -14.61 16.22 -8.49
C CYS A 41 -15.71 16.59 -7.48
N LEU A 42 -15.74 15.92 -6.32
CA LEU A 42 -16.73 16.19 -5.27
C LEU A 42 -16.12 17.05 -4.15
N ASP A 43 -16.92 17.93 -3.53
CA ASP A 43 -16.55 18.53 -2.25
C ASP A 43 -16.57 17.48 -1.10
N GLU A 44 -16.07 17.84 0.09
CA GLU A 44 -15.96 16.90 1.21
C GLU A 44 -17.32 16.35 1.69
N GLU A 45 -18.37 17.18 1.73
CA GLU A 45 -19.69 16.78 2.22
C GLU A 45 -20.40 15.88 1.21
N THR A 46 -20.42 16.30 -0.06
CA THR A 46 -21.00 15.53 -1.16
C THR A 46 -20.27 14.21 -1.33
N ARG A 47 -18.93 14.21 -1.24
CA ARG A 47 -18.14 12.98 -1.29
C ARG A 47 -18.52 12.04 -0.16
N ALA A 48 -18.59 12.51 1.09
CA ALA A 48 -18.94 11.66 2.23
C ALA A 48 -20.31 10.99 2.07
N LYS A 49 -21.29 11.73 1.53
CA LYS A 49 -22.63 11.21 1.24
C LYS A 49 -22.64 10.19 0.11
N MET A 50 -22.06 10.53 -1.04
CA MET A 50 -22.10 9.69 -2.23
C MET A 50 -21.20 8.46 -2.14
N PHE A 51 -20.11 8.52 -1.37
CA PHE A 51 -19.21 7.40 -1.10
C PHE A 51 -19.62 6.58 0.12
N GLN A 52 -20.83 6.79 0.67
CA GLN A 52 -21.28 6.01 1.81
C GLN A 52 -21.26 4.52 1.50
N GLY A 53 -20.53 3.76 2.32
CA GLY A 53 -20.36 2.33 2.15
C GLY A 53 -19.28 1.93 1.15
N TYR A 54 -18.76 2.83 0.30
CA TYR A 54 -17.69 2.53 -0.66
C TYR A 54 -16.37 2.14 0.02
N SER A 55 -15.66 1.19 -0.59
CA SER A 55 -14.27 0.90 -0.27
C SER A 55 -13.56 0.35 -1.50
N GLU A 56 -12.31 0.72 -1.71
CA GLU A 56 -11.47 0.11 -2.75
C GLU A 56 -11.18 -1.39 -2.49
N HIS A 57 -11.49 -1.88 -1.28
CA HIS A 57 -11.36 -3.29 -0.88
C HIS A 57 -12.63 -4.12 -1.10
N MET A 58 -13.67 -3.52 -1.69
CA MET A 58 -14.80 -4.26 -2.23
C MET A 58 -14.37 -5.24 -3.33
N SER A 59 -15.12 -6.32 -3.47
CA SER A 59 -15.02 -7.22 -4.62
C SER A 59 -15.45 -6.52 -5.92
N GLU A 60 -15.03 -7.04 -7.06
CA GLU A 60 -15.40 -6.47 -8.37
C GLU A 60 -16.93 -6.36 -8.56
N GLN A 61 -17.70 -7.36 -8.11
CA GLN A 61 -19.16 -7.32 -8.19
C GLN A 61 -19.77 -6.24 -7.30
N GLU A 62 -19.25 -6.04 -6.10
CA GLU A 62 -19.67 -4.97 -5.19
C GLU A 62 -19.32 -3.58 -5.75
N LEU A 63 -18.10 -3.42 -6.31
CA LEU A 63 -17.69 -2.20 -6.99
C LEU A 63 -18.58 -1.89 -8.20
N ARG A 64 -18.94 -2.92 -8.97
CA ARG A 64 -19.83 -2.79 -10.12
C ARG A 64 -21.22 -2.36 -9.71
N ALA A 65 -21.78 -2.98 -8.67
CA ALA A 65 -23.08 -2.60 -8.12
C ALA A 65 -23.06 -1.16 -7.58
N PHE A 66 -21.99 -0.78 -6.86
CA PHE A 66 -21.82 0.57 -6.36
C PHE A 66 -21.72 1.58 -7.51
N ALA A 67 -20.91 1.32 -8.53
CA ALA A 67 -20.75 2.19 -9.68
C ALA A 67 -22.06 2.39 -10.46
N ALA A 68 -22.90 1.35 -10.55
CA ALA A 68 -24.20 1.43 -11.22
C ALA A 68 -25.15 2.46 -10.58
N GLU A 69 -25.11 2.60 -9.26
CA GLU A 69 -25.88 3.58 -8.51
C GLU A 69 -25.19 4.95 -8.47
N PHE A 70 -23.88 4.95 -8.27
CA PHE A 70 -23.07 6.17 -8.11
C PHE A 70 -23.02 7.03 -9.38
N VAL A 71 -22.79 6.43 -10.56
CA VAL A 71 -22.52 7.17 -11.81
C VAL A 71 -23.68 8.07 -12.24
N PRO A 72 -24.97 7.63 -12.22
CA PRO A 72 -26.10 8.51 -12.47
C PRO A 72 -26.16 9.68 -11.48
N GLY A 73 -26.05 9.40 -10.17
CA GLY A 73 -26.11 10.42 -9.14
C GLY A 73 -24.99 11.46 -9.26
N TYR A 74 -23.78 11.02 -9.63
CA TYR A 74 -22.65 11.91 -9.90
C TYR A 74 -22.89 12.79 -11.13
N THR A 75 -23.47 12.22 -12.18
CA THR A 75 -23.74 12.94 -13.42
C THR A 75 -24.77 14.04 -13.20
N ASP A 76 -25.81 13.78 -12.41
CA ASP A 76 -26.79 14.80 -12.03
C ASP A 76 -26.14 15.91 -11.20
N TYR A 77 -25.26 15.56 -10.26
CA TYR A 77 -24.47 16.53 -9.50
C TYR A 77 -23.58 17.41 -10.41
N ALA A 78 -22.81 16.80 -11.32
CA ALA A 78 -21.89 17.52 -12.19
C ALA A 78 -22.63 18.46 -13.17
N VAL A 79 -23.80 18.04 -13.66
CA VAL A 79 -24.67 18.88 -14.48
C VAL A 79 -25.23 20.05 -13.67
N ALA A 80 -25.66 19.82 -12.44
CA ALA A 80 -26.15 20.88 -11.56
C ALA A 80 -25.04 21.91 -11.24
N GLU A 81 -23.82 21.45 -10.95
CA GLU A 81 -22.66 22.33 -10.73
C GLU A 81 -22.39 23.19 -11.97
N LEU A 82 -22.39 22.58 -13.16
CA LEU A 82 -22.20 23.30 -14.43
C LEU A 82 -23.25 24.40 -14.63
N GLU A 83 -24.53 24.07 -14.44
CA GLU A 83 -25.64 25.02 -14.61
C GLU A 83 -25.58 26.16 -13.59
N GLU A 84 -25.16 25.87 -12.37
CA GLU A 84 -24.95 26.88 -11.34
C GLU A 84 -23.78 27.82 -11.69
N ARG A 85 -22.61 27.24 -11.98
CA ARG A 85 -21.37 28.00 -12.26
C ARG A 85 -21.46 28.86 -13.51
N LYS A 86 -22.23 28.44 -14.51
CA LYS A 86 -22.39 29.14 -15.80
C LYS A 86 -23.69 29.94 -15.92
N ARG A 87 -24.48 30.07 -14.85
CA ARG A 87 -25.76 30.79 -14.84
C ARG A 87 -25.65 32.22 -15.37
N ASP A 88 -24.56 32.90 -15.03
CA ASP A 88 -24.30 34.31 -15.37
C ASP A 88 -23.24 34.46 -16.48
N GLY A 89 -23.05 33.42 -17.31
CA GLY A 89 -22.18 33.40 -18.48
C GLY A 89 -21.07 32.33 -18.46
N GLU A 90 -20.48 32.09 -19.62
CA GLU A 90 -19.44 31.08 -19.88
C GLU A 90 -18.06 31.59 -19.46
N ARG A 91 -17.86 31.83 -18.16
CA ARG A 91 -16.58 32.27 -17.58
C ARG A 91 -15.69 31.10 -17.19
N PHE A 92 -14.37 31.28 -17.29
CA PHE A 92 -13.37 30.23 -17.04
C PHE A 92 -12.27 30.68 -16.08
N ASP A 93 -12.52 31.73 -15.30
CA ASP A 93 -11.74 32.15 -14.13
C ASP A 93 -12.38 31.62 -12.83
N PRO A 94 -11.60 31.33 -11.78
CA PRO A 94 -12.16 31.09 -10.46
C PRO A 94 -13.02 32.30 -10.03
N PRO A 95 -14.23 32.11 -9.46
CA PRO A 95 -14.81 30.85 -8.98
C PRO A 95 -15.74 30.14 -9.97
N PHE A 96 -15.77 30.51 -11.25
CA PHE A 96 -16.74 30.00 -12.23
C PHE A 96 -16.34 28.67 -12.89
N ILE A 97 -15.16 28.14 -12.57
CA ILE A 97 -14.67 26.86 -13.07
C ILE A 97 -15.33 25.71 -12.30
N THR A 98 -15.91 24.72 -12.99
CA THR A 98 -16.44 23.49 -12.38
C THR A 98 -15.32 22.52 -12.01
N GLN A 99 -15.60 21.53 -11.16
CA GLN A 99 -14.58 20.53 -10.83
C GLN A 99 -14.15 19.68 -12.05
N GLU A 100 -15.11 19.34 -12.92
CA GLU A 100 -14.83 18.68 -14.21
C GLU A 100 -13.92 19.52 -15.11
N GLU A 101 -14.18 20.82 -15.21
CA GLU A 101 -13.32 21.73 -15.98
C GLU A 101 -11.91 21.81 -15.40
N TYR A 102 -11.76 21.86 -14.07
CA TYR A 102 -10.44 21.76 -13.44
C TYR A 102 -9.73 20.46 -13.78
N GLN A 103 -10.43 19.32 -13.85
CA GLN A 103 -9.84 18.04 -14.19
C GLN A 103 -9.41 17.98 -15.67
N GLU A 104 -10.18 18.59 -16.57
CA GLU A 104 -9.89 18.59 -18.02
C GLU A 104 -8.82 19.63 -18.44
N MET A 105 -8.61 20.69 -17.67
CA MET A 105 -7.62 21.72 -17.99
C MET A 105 -6.19 21.25 -17.70
N SER A 106 -5.32 21.30 -18.71
CA SER A 106 -3.88 21.08 -18.53
C SER A 106 -3.28 22.05 -17.49
N VAL A 107 -2.16 21.68 -16.89
CA VAL A 107 -1.43 22.52 -15.91
C VAL A 107 -1.04 23.87 -16.53
N ARG A 108 -0.66 23.87 -17.83
CA ARG A 108 -0.38 25.07 -18.64
C ARG A 108 -1.54 26.05 -18.67
N GLU A 109 -2.76 25.54 -18.77
CA GLU A 109 -3.97 26.36 -18.79
C GLU A 109 -4.37 26.82 -17.39
N LYS A 110 -4.24 25.93 -16.41
CA LYS A 110 -4.87 26.05 -15.10
C LYS A 110 -4.11 26.96 -14.14
N TRP A 111 -2.79 26.77 -14.02
CA TRP A 111 -1.98 27.49 -13.03
C TRP A 111 -1.92 29.00 -13.24
N PRO A 112 -1.84 29.54 -14.47
CA PRO A 112 -1.92 30.99 -14.68
C PRO A 112 -3.23 31.60 -14.16
N ARG A 113 -4.36 30.87 -14.29
CA ARG A 113 -5.67 31.34 -13.80
C ARG A 113 -5.76 31.26 -12.28
N ILE A 114 -5.25 30.19 -11.69
CA ILE A 114 -5.12 30.05 -10.23
C ILE A 114 -4.25 31.18 -9.67
N ALA A 115 -3.12 31.50 -10.32
CA ALA A 115 -2.22 32.56 -9.89
C ALA A 115 -2.91 33.93 -9.88
N ALA A 116 -3.67 34.24 -10.94
CA ALA A 116 -4.37 35.50 -11.08
C ALA A 116 -5.54 35.66 -10.08
N HIS A 117 -6.17 34.56 -9.66
CA HIS A 117 -7.37 34.56 -8.83
C HIS A 117 -7.20 33.73 -7.55
N LEU A 118 -6.00 33.71 -6.97
CA LEU A 118 -5.64 32.79 -5.90
C LEU A 118 -6.57 32.90 -4.68
N ALA A 119 -7.08 34.10 -4.38
CA ALA A 119 -8.01 34.34 -3.29
C ALA A 119 -9.37 33.66 -3.50
N ASP A 120 -9.81 33.53 -4.76
CA ASP A 120 -11.13 33.02 -5.14
C ASP A 120 -11.15 31.49 -5.31
N VAL A 121 -9.98 30.84 -5.27
CA VAL A 121 -9.87 29.37 -5.32
C VAL A 121 -10.27 28.76 -3.97
N PRO A 122 -11.22 27.80 -3.95
CA PRO A 122 -11.56 27.04 -2.74
C PRO A 122 -10.37 26.27 -2.19
N SER A 123 -10.26 26.17 -0.87
CA SER A 123 -9.08 25.57 -0.22
C SER A 123 -8.90 24.09 -0.58
N LEU A 124 -9.98 23.32 -0.72
CA LEU A 124 -9.91 21.93 -1.21
C LEU A 124 -9.33 21.87 -2.63
N GLN A 125 -9.80 22.72 -3.54
CA GLN A 125 -9.27 22.78 -4.91
C GLN A 125 -7.78 23.15 -4.90
N LEU A 126 -7.39 24.09 -4.03
CA LEU A 126 -5.99 24.47 -3.92
C LEU A 126 -5.11 23.33 -3.40
N ARG A 127 -5.60 22.53 -2.44
CA ARG A 127 -4.91 21.31 -1.98
C ARG A 127 -4.73 20.29 -3.11
N ARG A 128 -5.77 20.07 -3.93
CA ARG A 128 -5.70 19.18 -5.11
C ARG A 128 -4.61 19.63 -6.06
N GLU A 129 -4.58 20.91 -6.39
CA GLU A 129 -3.60 21.43 -7.34
C GLU A 129 -2.17 21.42 -6.78
N VAL A 130 -1.98 21.70 -5.49
CA VAL A 130 -0.68 21.51 -4.83
C VAL A 130 -0.26 20.04 -4.83
N ALA A 131 -1.17 19.10 -4.54
CA ALA A 131 -0.88 17.67 -4.62
C ALA A 131 -0.50 17.24 -6.05
N ARG A 132 -1.19 17.75 -7.07
CA ARG A 132 -0.83 17.54 -8.50
C ARG A 132 0.55 18.11 -8.83
N ALA A 133 0.87 19.31 -8.36
CA ALA A 133 2.16 19.94 -8.61
C ALA A 133 3.33 19.10 -8.05
N ALA A 134 3.13 18.42 -6.91
CA ALA A 134 4.12 17.47 -6.37
C ALA A 134 4.42 16.30 -7.33
N MET A 135 3.53 15.99 -8.28
CA MET A 135 3.63 14.87 -9.20
C MET A 135 4.04 15.27 -10.63
N LEU A 136 4.43 16.53 -10.86
CA LEU A 136 4.96 16.99 -12.15
C LEU A 136 6.39 16.49 -12.39
N PHE A 137 6.53 15.21 -12.70
CA PHE A 137 7.83 14.54 -12.84
C PHE A 137 8.55 14.84 -14.17
N ARG A 138 7.79 15.18 -15.22
CA ARG A 138 8.30 15.41 -16.58
C ARG A 138 7.67 16.65 -17.20
N THR A 139 8.42 17.34 -18.06
CA THR A 139 8.03 18.61 -18.70
C THR A 139 6.79 18.49 -19.57
N TYR A 140 6.64 17.40 -20.33
CA TYR A 140 5.48 17.18 -21.19
C TYR A 140 4.15 17.13 -20.40
N MET A 141 4.18 16.71 -19.12
CA MET A 141 2.97 16.59 -18.27
C MET A 141 2.29 17.94 -18.06
N VAL A 142 3.03 19.03 -18.19
CA VAL A 142 2.49 20.38 -18.00
C VAL A 142 1.46 20.72 -19.10
N GLY A 143 1.66 20.20 -20.31
CA GLY A 143 0.77 20.41 -21.45
C GLY A 143 -0.27 19.31 -21.64
N ASP A 144 -0.20 18.21 -20.88
CA ASP A 144 -1.06 17.04 -21.03
C ASP A 144 -2.35 17.18 -20.18
N PRO A 145 -3.55 17.29 -20.80
CA PRO A 145 -4.81 17.27 -20.08
C PRO A 145 -5.02 15.97 -19.28
N GLY A 146 -4.51 14.85 -19.77
CA GLY A 146 -4.63 13.54 -19.13
C GLY A 146 -3.84 13.40 -17.82
N PHE A 147 -2.91 14.32 -17.55
CA PHE A 147 -2.12 14.32 -16.32
C PHE A 147 -3.00 14.37 -15.06
N ASN A 148 -4.05 15.19 -15.05
CA ASN A 148 -4.88 15.39 -13.86
C ASN A 148 -5.65 14.14 -13.44
N GLU A 149 -5.99 13.26 -14.38
CA GLU A 149 -6.57 11.95 -14.12
C GLU A 149 -5.47 10.92 -13.82
N GLY A 150 -4.35 10.97 -14.56
CA GLY A 150 -3.24 10.02 -14.41
C GLY A 150 -2.62 10.02 -13.00
N VAL A 151 -2.55 11.17 -12.32
CA VAL A 151 -2.10 11.22 -10.91
C VAL A 151 -2.99 10.41 -9.96
N LEU A 152 -4.28 10.26 -10.28
CA LEU A 152 -5.25 9.53 -9.46
C LEU A 152 -4.99 8.01 -9.49
N GLU A 153 -4.16 7.50 -10.40
CA GLU A 153 -3.72 6.11 -10.35
C GLU A 153 -2.85 5.83 -9.11
N PHE A 154 -2.16 6.84 -8.59
CA PHE A 154 -1.14 6.66 -7.58
C PHE A 154 -1.64 7.05 -6.18
N THR A 155 -1.40 6.17 -5.21
CA THR A 155 -1.73 6.39 -3.80
C THR A 155 -1.04 7.62 -3.20
N LEU A 156 0.12 8.00 -3.74
CA LEU A 156 0.86 9.21 -3.34
C LEU A 156 0.01 10.49 -3.45
N TYR A 157 -0.86 10.61 -4.46
CA TYR A 157 -1.75 11.76 -4.59
C TYR A 157 -2.69 11.89 -3.38
N PHE A 158 -3.27 10.77 -2.94
CA PHE A 158 -4.19 10.74 -1.82
C PHE A 158 -3.46 10.97 -0.48
N ASP A 159 -2.24 10.44 -0.32
CA ASP A 159 -1.39 10.72 0.84
C ASP A 159 -1.06 12.21 0.95
N LEU A 160 -0.73 12.86 -0.18
CA LEU A 160 -0.46 14.30 -0.27
C LEU A 160 -1.70 15.10 0.13
N LEU A 161 -2.87 14.76 -0.41
CA LEU A 161 -4.14 15.42 -0.07
C LEU A 161 -4.46 15.32 1.43
N GLU A 162 -4.32 14.12 2.00
CA GLU A 162 -4.58 13.88 3.42
C GLU A 162 -3.67 14.74 4.31
N ARG A 163 -2.39 14.82 3.96
CA ARG A 163 -1.42 15.69 4.67
C ARG A 163 -1.75 17.17 4.52
N LEU A 164 -2.07 17.61 3.30
CA LEU A 164 -2.44 19.00 3.00
C LEU A 164 -3.74 19.44 3.68
N ARG A 165 -4.63 18.51 4.05
CA ARG A 165 -5.85 18.81 4.82
C ARG A 165 -5.54 19.47 6.16
N HIS A 166 -4.39 19.14 6.76
CA HIS A 166 -3.96 19.66 8.05
C HIS A 166 -3.15 20.97 7.94
N VAL A 167 -2.87 21.44 6.73
CA VAL A 167 -2.14 22.68 6.49
C VAL A 167 -3.07 23.89 6.64
N PRO A 168 -2.72 24.90 7.46
CA PRO A 168 -3.54 26.11 7.59
C PRO A 168 -3.68 26.85 6.26
N ASP A 169 -4.87 27.36 5.97
CA ASP A 169 -5.20 28.03 4.69
C ASP A 169 -4.24 29.17 4.31
N ALA A 170 -3.79 29.96 5.29
CA ALA A 170 -2.82 31.04 5.03
C ALA A 170 -1.48 30.51 4.51
N TRP A 171 -1.00 29.39 5.08
CA TRP A 171 0.21 28.72 4.61
C TRP A 171 0.00 28.05 3.26
N LEU A 172 -1.13 27.38 3.07
CA LEU A 172 -1.48 26.76 1.79
C LEU A 172 -1.50 27.79 0.65
N ARG A 173 -2.14 28.94 0.85
CA ARG A 173 -2.18 30.02 -0.15
C ARG A 173 -0.80 30.60 -0.43
N LYS A 174 0.02 30.81 0.61
CA LYS A 174 1.41 31.25 0.43
C LYS A 174 2.20 30.26 -0.44
N SER A 175 2.18 28.98 -0.07
CA SER A 175 2.87 27.92 -0.82
C SER A 175 2.36 27.82 -2.26
N ALA A 176 1.05 27.91 -2.46
CA ALA A 176 0.47 27.89 -3.79
C ALA A 176 0.91 29.08 -4.66
N GLY A 177 1.07 30.28 -4.09
CA GLY A 177 1.62 31.43 -4.81
C GLY A 177 3.08 31.21 -5.26
N GLU A 178 3.91 30.64 -4.37
CA GLU A 178 5.31 30.30 -4.68
C GLU A 178 5.43 29.19 -5.72
N ILE A 179 4.52 28.20 -5.68
CA ILE A 179 4.41 27.13 -6.68
C ILE A 179 3.96 27.71 -8.02
N ALA A 180 2.91 28.53 -8.03
CA ALA A 180 2.36 29.13 -9.24
C ALA A 180 3.42 29.91 -10.02
N SER A 181 4.22 30.74 -9.33
CA SER A 181 5.31 31.48 -9.95
C SER A 181 6.32 30.57 -10.65
N ARG A 182 6.68 29.44 -10.04
CA ARG A 182 7.63 28.48 -10.61
C ARG A 182 7.02 27.63 -11.73
N VAL A 183 5.75 27.27 -11.62
CA VAL A 183 5.02 26.60 -12.71
C VAL A 183 4.97 27.52 -13.93
N CYS A 184 4.65 28.80 -13.76
CA CYS A 184 4.70 29.79 -14.85
C CYS A 184 6.10 29.95 -15.45
N ALA A 185 7.15 30.01 -14.63
CA ALA A 185 8.52 30.05 -15.13
C ALA A 185 8.91 28.78 -15.90
N ALA A 186 8.53 27.59 -15.39
CA ALA A 186 8.79 26.32 -16.05
C ALA A 186 8.06 26.23 -17.41
N LEU A 187 6.84 26.79 -17.48
CA LEU A 187 6.05 26.89 -18.70
C LEU A 187 6.71 27.74 -19.77
N GLU A 188 7.30 28.87 -19.38
CA GLU A 188 8.05 29.75 -20.27
C GLU A 188 9.37 29.11 -20.73
N ALA A 189 10.06 28.39 -19.83
CA ALA A 189 11.31 27.70 -20.13
C ALA A 189 11.13 26.47 -21.04
N GLY A 190 9.95 25.84 -21.04
CA GLY A 190 9.63 24.70 -21.91
C GLY A 190 10.44 23.43 -21.61
N GLU A 191 10.68 22.61 -22.63
CA GLU A 191 11.46 21.36 -22.54
C GLU A 191 12.97 21.62 -22.55
N THR A 192 13.44 22.47 -21.64
CA THR A 192 14.86 22.80 -21.45
C THR A 192 15.36 22.26 -20.11
N GLU A 193 16.68 22.18 -19.93
CA GLU A 193 17.29 21.84 -18.63
C GLU A 193 16.79 22.77 -17.50
N GLU A 194 16.56 24.05 -17.83
CA GLU A 194 16.00 25.03 -16.92
C GLU A 194 14.53 24.71 -16.56
N GLY A 195 13.71 24.34 -17.54
CA GLY A 195 12.34 23.88 -17.30
C GLY A 195 12.29 22.64 -16.40
N GLU A 196 13.16 21.66 -16.62
CA GLU A 196 13.27 20.47 -15.76
C GLU A 196 13.68 20.82 -14.33
N ARG A 197 14.66 21.72 -14.18
CA ARG A 197 15.12 22.23 -12.88
C ARG A 197 13.99 22.93 -12.13
N LEU A 198 13.22 23.79 -12.80
CA LEU A 198 12.09 24.51 -12.22
C LEU A 198 10.95 23.56 -11.81
N LEU A 199 10.65 22.53 -12.61
CA LEU A 199 9.67 21.53 -12.21
C LEU A 199 10.12 20.72 -10.99
N ARG A 200 11.41 20.42 -10.88
CA ARG A 200 11.94 19.79 -9.66
C ARG A 200 11.76 20.69 -8.44
N GLU A 201 12.00 21.99 -8.55
CA GLU A 201 11.71 22.93 -7.46
C GLU A 201 10.22 22.96 -7.10
N VAL A 202 9.33 22.95 -8.10
CA VAL A 202 7.88 22.87 -7.89
C VAL A 202 7.54 21.62 -7.06
N ARG A 203 8.09 20.46 -7.41
CA ARG A 203 7.86 19.21 -6.67
C ARG A 203 8.34 19.28 -5.23
N ILE A 204 9.54 19.81 -5.02
CA ILE A 204 10.12 19.96 -3.68
C ILE A 204 9.26 20.89 -2.82
N LEU A 205 8.79 22.01 -3.36
CA LEU A 205 7.96 22.96 -2.62
C LEU A 205 6.57 22.39 -2.30
N ALA A 206 5.94 21.73 -3.27
CA ALA A 206 4.66 21.08 -3.06
C ALA A 206 4.77 19.94 -2.04
N GLY A 207 5.83 19.12 -2.14
CA GLY A 207 6.15 18.09 -1.15
C GLY A 207 6.37 18.68 0.24
N ALA A 208 7.18 19.73 0.35
CA ALA A 208 7.45 20.42 1.62
C ALA A 208 6.18 21.03 2.24
N ALA A 209 5.28 21.59 1.42
CA ALA A 209 3.98 22.09 1.89
C ALA A 209 3.13 20.97 2.50
N ALA A 210 3.19 19.76 1.95
CA ALA A 210 2.56 18.56 2.51
C ALA A 210 3.37 17.90 3.65
N GLY A 211 4.48 18.51 4.09
CA GLY A 211 5.35 17.94 5.11
C GLY A 211 6.07 16.66 4.68
N LEU A 212 6.29 16.48 3.37
CA LEU A 212 7.12 15.39 2.87
C LEU A 212 8.61 15.73 3.07
N PRO A 213 9.38 14.81 3.68
CA PRO A 213 10.81 15.01 3.94
C PRO A 213 11.71 14.66 2.73
N ALA A 214 11.16 14.08 1.66
CA ALA A 214 11.90 13.62 0.49
C ALA A 214 11.21 14.07 -0.81
N ASP A 215 11.94 14.01 -1.93
CA ASP A 215 11.39 14.31 -3.26
C ASP A 215 10.23 13.34 -3.57
N PRO A 216 9.02 13.85 -3.90
CA PRO A 216 7.88 13.01 -4.25
C PRO A 216 8.16 11.95 -5.32
N GLU A 217 9.11 12.19 -6.23
CA GLU A 217 9.49 11.24 -7.29
C GLU A 217 10.03 9.92 -6.69
N THR A 218 10.66 9.97 -5.52
CA THR A 218 11.21 8.79 -4.83
C THR A 218 10.14 8.00 -4.06
N LEU A 219 8.95 8.56 -3.91
CA LEU A 219 7.83 8.00 -3.15
C LEU A 219 6.72 7.45 -4.05
N LEU A 220 6.90 7.49 -5.38
CA LEU A 220 5.93 7.00 -6.33
C LEU A 220 5.77 5.47 -6.18
N GLY A 221 4.57 5.05 -5.79
CA GLY A 221 4.20 3.64 -5.69
C GLY A 221 3.74 3.04 -7.03
N PRO A 222 3.32 1.76 -7.03
CA PRO A 222 2.71 1.16 -8.21
C PRO A 222 1.37 1.82 -8.56
N PRO A 223 1.00 1.90 -9.85
CA PRO A 223 -0.30 2.43 -10.25
C PRO A 223 -1.42 1.51 -9.76
N MET A 224 -2.58 2.11 -9.47
CA MET A 224 -3.80 1.45 -9.02
C MET A 224 -3.66 0.61 -7.74
N GLU A 225 -2.65 0.88 -6.90
CA GLU A 225 -2.60 0.38 -5.53
C GLU A 225 -3.85 0.81 -4.75
N LYS A 226 -4.45 -0.08 -3.94
CA LYS A 226 -5.67 0.26 -3.18
C LYS A 226 -5.40 1.37 -2.16
N TYR A 227 -6.35 2.29 -2.01
CA TYR A 227 -6.32 3.32 -0.97
C TYR A 227 -7.55 3.20 -0.03
N PRO A 228 -7.36 3.14 1.30
CA PRO A 228 -6.08 3.05 2.01
C PRO A 228 -5.32 1.74 1.67
N ARG A 229 -3.99 1.77 1.78
CA ARG A 229 -3.13 0.61 1.48
C ARG A 229 -3.41 -0.56 2.42
N GLU A 230 -3.68 -0.25 3.68
CA GLU A 230 -4.09 -1.25 4.66
C GLU A 230 -5.54 -1.64 4.44
N VAL A 231 -5.79 -2.94 4.31
CA VAL A 231 -7.14 -3.49 4.16
C VAL A 231 -7.91 -3.21 5.46
N PRO A 232 -9.06 -2.51 5.41
CA PRO A 232 -9.86 -2.27 6.60
C PRO A 232 -10.31 -3.59 7.26
N PRO A 233 -10.34 -3.66 8.60
CA PRO A 233 -10.58 -4.91 9.34
C PRO A 233 -11.85 -5.65 8.92
N GLU A 234 -12.94 -4.93 8.67
CA GLU A 234 -14.24 -5.49 8.29
C GLU A 234 -14.19 -6.19 6.91
N TYR A 235 -13.41 -5.66 5.97
CA TYR A 235 -13.22 -6.28 4.65
C TYR A 235 -12.31 -7.50 4.75
N ARG A 236 -11.25 -7.43 5.57
CA ARG A 236 -10.32 -8.55 5.76
C ARG A 236 -11.03 -9.79 6.28
N MET A 237 -11.82 -9.65 7.35
CA MET A 237 -12.54 -10.78 7.95
C MET A 237 -13.64 -11.32 7.04
N ARG A 238 -14.32 -10.44 6.29
CA ARG A 238 -15.36 -10.85 5.35
C ARG A 238 -14.79 -11.65 4.18
N GLU A 239 -13.71 -11.19 3.57
CA GLU A 239 -13.05 -11.91 2.48
C GLU A 239 -12.49 -13.25 2.96
N LEU A 240 -11.84 -13.28 4.12
CA LEU A 240 -11.38 -14.53 4.72
C LEU A 240 -12.52 -15.54 4.90
N ARG A 241 -13.68 -15.13 5.44
CA ARG A 241 -14.86 -16.01 5.57
C ARG A 241 -15.31 -16.58 4.23
N LYS A 242 -15.39 -15.74 3.19
CA LYS A 242 -15.77 -16.17 1.82
C LYS A 242 -14.78 -17.20 1.29
N THR A 243 -13.47 -16.91 1.39
CA THR A 243 -12.41 -17.81 0.94
C THR A 243 -12.46 -19.16 1.67
N LEU A 244 -12.56 -19.15 3.00
CA LEU A 244 -12.61 -20.36 3.81
C LEU A 244 -13.85 -21.23 3.56
N ALA A 245 -14.98 -20.62 3.17
CA ALA A 245 -16.20 -21.35 2.83
C ALA A 245 -16.03 -22.21 1.58
N ALA A 246 -15.28 -21.73 0.59
CA ALA A 246 -15.03 -22.43 -0.68
C ALA A 246 -13.88 -23.45 -0.62
N MET A 247 -13.01 -23.39 0.40
CA MET A 247 -11.84 -24.26 0.51
C MET A 247 -12.20 -25.73 0.78
N SER A 248 -11.41 -26.63 0.18
CA SER A 248 -11.43 -28.06 0.49
C SER A 248 -10.88 -28.34 1.89
N LEU A 249 -11.14 -29.53 2.45
CA LEU A 249 -10.55 -29.92 3.75
C LEU A 249 -9.02 -29.91 3.73
N LYS A 250 -8.41 -30.28 2.60
CA LYS A 250 -6.95 -30.24 2.42
C LYS A 250 -6.43 -28.82 2.51
N ASP A 251 -7.08 -27.88 1.82
CA ASP A 251 -6.65 -26.48 1.79
C ASP A 251 -6.91 -25.79 3.13
N LEU A 252 -8.01 -26.13 3.82
CA LEU A 252 -8.29 -25.66 5.17
C LEU A 252 -7.22 -26.10 6.17
N ARG A 253 -6.70 -27.34 6.06
CA ARG A 253 -5.60 -27.81 6.91
C ARG A 253 -4.31 -27.05 6.65
N LEU A 254 -3.97 -26.81 5.37
CA LEU A 254 -2.80 -26.00 5.03
C LEU A 254 -2.96 -24.56 5.52
N SER A 255 -4.13 -23.96 5.33
CA SER A 255 -4.44 -22.62 5.84
C SER A 255 -4.33 -22.56 7.36
N ALA A 256 -4.84 -23.56 8.09
CA ALA A 256 -4.67 -23.66 9.54
C ALA A 256 -3.20 -23.74 9.94
N MET A 257 -2.36 -24.53 9.24
CA MET A 257 -0.92 -24.58 9.51
C MET A 257 -0.25 -23.22 9.35
N VAL A 258 -0.60 -22.48 8.29
CA VAL A 258 -0.11 -21.10 8.08
C VAL A 258 -0.47 -20.22 9.28
N HIS A 259 -1.73 -20.20 9.70
CA HIS A 259 -2.17 -19.34 10.81
C HIS A 259 -1.57 -19.75 12.15
N LEU A 260 -1.38 -21.05 12.40
CA LEU A 260 -0.72 -21.55 13.61
C LEU A 260 0.77 -21.16 13.65
N ASP A 261 1.46 -21.13 12.51
CA ASP A 261 2.88 -20.78 12.42
C ASP A 261 3.15 -19.31 12.86
N LEU A 262 2.16 -18.44 12.70
CA LEU A 262 2.19 -17.02 13.07
C LEU A 262 2.02 -16.76 14.57
N LEU A 263 1.66 -17.78 15.36
CA LEU A 263 1.34 -17.62 16.78
C LEU A 263 2.56 -17.75 17.67
N THR A 264 2.66 -16.89 18.68
CA THR A 264 3.44 -17.20 19.88
C THR A 264 2.83 -18.40 20.63
N VAL A 265 3.61 -19.00 21.51
CA VAL A 265 3.21 -20.05 22.44
C VAL A 265 2.03 -19.57 23.30
N GLU A 266 2.07 -18.33 23.77
CA GLU A 266 0.99 -17.78 24.60
C GLU A 266 -0.29 -17.56 23.79
N GLU A 267 -0.18 -17.02 22.57
CA GLU A 267 -1.34 -16.89 21.67
C GLU A 267 -1.90 -18.26 21.28
N THR A 268 -1.04 -19.26 21.06
CA THR A 268 -1.48 -20.65 20.81
C THR A 268 -2.27 -21.19 22.00
N ARG A 269 -1.79 -21.01 23.23
CA ARG A 269 -2.50 -21.43 24.45
C ARG A 269 -3.84 -20.74 24.60
N ARG A 270 -3.89 -19.43 24.35
CA ARG A 270 -5.10 -18.62 24.54
C ARG A 270 -6.16 -18.90 23.47
N ILE A 271 -5.76 -18.95 22.21
CA ILE A 271 -6.68 -18.98 21.05
C ILE A 271 -6.97 -20.41 20.60
N VAL A 272 -5.95 -21.27 20.54
CA VAL A 272 -6.04 -22.59 19.89
C VAL A 272 -6.38 -23.69 20.87
N ALA A 273 -5.88 -23.63 22.11
CA ALA A 273 -6.15 -24.68 23.11
C ALA A 273 -7.65 -24.98 23.34
N PRO A 274 -8.58 -24.00 23.30
CA PRO A 274 -10.02 -24.28 23.37
C PRO A 274 -10.53 -25.22 22.26
N PHE A 275 -9.91 -25.19 21.08
CA PHE A 275 -10.25 -26.09 19.97
C PHE A 275 -9.64 -27.48 20.19
N PHE A 276 -8.41 -27.57 20.71
CA PHE A 276 -7.78 -28.86 21.05
C PHE A 276 -8.41 -29.56 22.26
N GLY A 277 -9.15 -28.84 23.11
CA GLY A 277 -10.02 -29.46 24.11
C GLY A 277 -11.20 -30.23 23.50
N LYS A 278 -11.58 -29.94 22.25
CA LYS A 278 -12.68 -30.59 21.51
C LYS A 278 -12.20 -31.61 20.48
N TYR A 279 -11.01 -31.39 19.92
CA TYR A 279 -10.43 -32.20 18.85
C TYR A 279 -8.99 -32.61 19.21
N PRO A 280 -8.62 -33.90 19.17
CA PRO A 280 -7.29 -34.35 19.57
C PRO A 280 -6.14 -33.74 18.77
N SER A 281 -6.39 -33.38 17.51
CA SER A 281 -5.45 -32.66 16.65
C SER A 281 -6.19 -31.83 15.59
N PHE A 282 -5.51 -30.87 14.97
CA PHE A 282 -6.09 -30.15 13.82
C PHE A 282 -6.24 -31.05 12.58
N PHE A 283 -5.46 -32.13 12.47
CA PHE A 283 -5.63 -33.12 11.41
C PHE A 283 -6.95 -33.89 11.54
N GLU A 284 -7.47 -34.03 12.76
CA GLU A 284 -8.76 -34.68 13.05
C GLU A 284 -9.94 -33.70 13.10
N MET A 285 -9.68 -32.40 12.98
CA MET A 285 -10.71 -31.37 13.05
C MET A 285 -11.55 -31.33 11.75
N PRO A 286 -12.89 -31.31 11.82
CA PRO A 286 -13.75 -31.18 10.64
C PRO A 286 -13.66 -29.77 10.06
N SER A 287 -14.06 -29.61 8.79
CA SER A 287 -13.98 -28.33 8.07
C SER A 287 -14.60 -27.15 8.83
N LYS A 288 -15.74 -27.36 9.52
CA LYS A 288 -16.37 -26.32 10.34
C LYS A 288 -15.45 -25.84 11.47
N GLY A 289 -14.84 -26.77 12.22
CA GLY A 289 -13.92 -26.44 13.30
C GLY A 289 -12.68 -25.71 12.79
N LEU A 290 -12.11 -26.15 11.67
CA LEU A 290 -10.94 -25.49 11.07
C LEU A 290 -11.24 -24.05 10.67
N ARG A 291 -12.40 -23.80 10.05
CA ARG A 291 -12.84 -22.45 9.69
C ARG A 291 -12.99 -21.56 10.92
N GLU A 292 -13.65 -22.06 11.96
CA GLU A 292 -13.84 -21.32 13.22
C GLU A 292 -12.50 -21.00 13.88
N MET A 293 -11.56 -21.94 13.91
CA MET A 293 -10.22 -21.74 14.46
C MET A 293 -9.41 -20.71 13.66
N ILE A 294 -9.39 -20.81 12.32
CA ILE A 294 -8.67 -19.85 11.46
C ILE A 294 -9.22 -18.44 11.64
N LEU A 295 -10.55 -18.29 11.72
CA LEU A 295 -11.19 -16.99 11.95
C LEU A 295 -10.85 -16.42 13.32
N ALA A 296 -10.89 -17.24 14.38
CA ALA A 296 -10.52 -16.81 15.74
C ALA A 296 -9.05 -16.38 15.83
N ILE A 297 -8.16 -17.08 15.13
CA ILE A 297 -6.75 -16.67 15.01
C ILE A 297 -6.68 -15.32 14.29
N SER A 298 -7.29 -15.18 13.11
CA SER A 298 -7.17 -13.97 12.28
C SER A 298 -7.74 -12.72 12.95
N GLU A 299 -8.81 -12.86 13.73
CA GLU A 299 -9.39 -11.75 14.50
C GLU A 299 -8.41 -11.20 15.56
N GLU A 300 -7.54 -12.04 16.10
CA GLU A 300 -6.55 -11.70 17.13
C GLU A 300 -5.20 -11.27 16.55
N LEU A 301 -4.81 -11.82 15.40
CA LEU A 301 -3.51 -11.53 14.79
C LEU A 301 -3.50 -10.29 13.89
N ASP A 302 -4.66 -9.70 13.63
CA ASP A 302 -4.86 -8.55 12.74
C ASP A 302 -4.33 -8.84 11.32
N ASP A 303 -3.27 -8.18 10.85
CA ASP A 303 -2.75 -8.30 9.47
C ASP A 303 -1.46 -9.12 9.36
N ARG A 304 -1.02 -9.78 10.45
CA ARG A 304 0.20 -10.60 10.44
C ARG A 304 0.18 -11.63 9.31
N ALA A 305 1.26 -11.67 8.54
CA ALA A 305 1.43 -12.59 7.43
C ALA A 305 2.74 -13.38 7.49
N ILE A 306 2.78 -14.51 6.79
CA ILE A 306 3.91 -15.47 6.79
C ILE A 306 5.21 -14.88 6.24
N THR A 307 5.15 -13.77 5.50
CA THR A 307 6.32 -13.06 4.95
C THR A 307 6.76 -11.86 5.80
N TYR A 308 6.02 -11.48 6.85
CA TYR A 308 6.36 -10.31 7.66
C TYR A 308 7.72 -10.44 8.36
N PHE A 309 8.15 -11.66 8.65
CA PHE A 309 9.47 -11.91 9.23
C PHE A 309 10.64 -11.37 8.37
N ILE A 310 10.47 -11.25 7.05
CA ILE A 310 11.46 -10.68 6.12
C ILE A 310 11.05 -9.27 5.63
N GLU A 311 9.77 -9.04 5.37
CA GLU A 311 9.27 -7.74 4.91
C GLU A 311 9.50 -6.61 5.93
N ARG A 312 9.59 -6.96 7.22
CA ARG A 312 9.90 -6.02 8.31
C ARG A 312 11.15 -5.18 8.08
N TYR A 313 12.17 -5.71 7.42
CA TYR A 313 13.44 -4.99 7.21
C TYR A 313 13.33 -3.97 6.06
N GLY A 314 12.65 -4.37 4.98
CA GLY A 314 12.57 -3.58 3.75
C GLY A 314 11.48 -2.52 3.78
N ILE A 315 10.32 -2.84 4.35
CA ILE A 315 9.09 -2.05 4.20
C ILE A 315 8.35 -1.78 5.52
N GLY A 316 8.91 -2.15 6.67
CA GLY A 316 8.36 -1.76 7.98
C GLY A 316 7.17 -2.58 8.45
N ARG A 317 6.93 -3.75 7.82
CA ARG A 317 5.93 -4.74 8.25
C ARG A 317 6.38 -5.45 9.52
N MET A 318 6.13 -4.87 10.68
CA MET A 318 6.50 -5.47 11.98
C MET A 318 5.84 -6.84 12.16
N ALA A 319 6.49 -7.74 12.89
CA ALA A 319 6.00 -9.11 13.06
C ALA A 319 5.09 -9.27 14.29
N MET A 320 5.20 -8.39 15.30
CA MET A 320 4.33 -8.41 16.50
C MET A 320 3.69 -7.05 16.82
N ALA A 321 4.25 -5.95 16.32
CA ALA A 321 3.71 -4.61 16.45
C ALA A 321 2.94 -4.18 15.19
N LYS A 322 2.27 -3.02 15.27
CA LYS A 322 1.70 -2.40 14.07
C LYS A 322 2.79 -2.03 13.06
N PRO A 323 2.50 -2.09 11.75
CA PRO A 323 3.44 -1.63 10.75
C PRO A 323 3.78 -0.16 10.96
N VAL A 324 5.01 0.19 10.58
CA VAL A 324 5.42 1.59 10.45
C VAL A 324 5.03 2.06 9.06
N ASP A 325 4.48 3.27 8.95
CA ASP A 325 4.19 3.89 7.65
C ASP A 325 5.39 3.73 6.71
N TYR A 326 5.13 3.30 5.48
CA TYR A 326 6.18 2.92 4.53
C TYR A 326 7.17 4.08 4.28
N ILE A 327 6.67 5.31 4.17
CA ILE A 327 7.49 6.49 3.93
C ILE A 327 8.34 6.76 5.16
N VAL A 328 7.75 6.73 6.35
CA VAL A 328 8.49 6.87 7.62
C VAL A 328 9.57 5.79 7.72
N TRP A 329 9.25 4.53 7.42
CA TRP A 329 10.19 3.42 7.50
C TRP A 329 11.38 3.58 6.55
N LYS A 330 11.14 3.96 5.29
CA LYS A 330 12.20 4.13 4.29
C LYS A 330 13.17 5.24 4.63
N LEU A 331 12.69 6.27 5.30
CA LEU A 331 13.48 7.46 5.62
C LEU A 331 14.16 7.38 6.99
N MET A 332 13.74 6.43 7.82
CA MET A 332 14.30 6.20 9.13
C MET A 332 15.77 5.73 9.04
N PRO A 333 16.70 6.34 9.80
CA PRO A 333 18.08 5.88 9.90
C PRO A 333 18.19 4.39 10.24
N GLU A 334 19.25 3.73 9.77
CA GLU A 334 19.48 2.29 10.05
C GLU A 334 19.42 1.96 11.55
N GLU A 335 20.03 2.80 12.39
CA GLU A 335 20.05 2.61 13.85
C GLU A 335 18.66 2.69 14.48
N GLU A 336 17.83 3.63 14.01
CA GLU A 336 16.45 3.77 14.48
C GLU A 336 15.57 2.60 14.03
N ARG A 337 15.73 2.13 12.78
CA ARG A 337 15.07 0.92 12.28
C ARG A 337 15.45 -0.30 13.11
N ALA A 338 16.74 -0.48 13.39
CA ALA A 338 17.23 -1.56 14.24
C ALA A 338 16.66 -1.48 15.66
N ALA A 339 16.58 -0.29 16.26
CA ALA A 339 15.98 -0.09 17.57
C ALA A 339 14.47 -0.43 17.59
N MET A 340 13.73 -0.08 16.54
CA MET A 340 12.32 -0.47 16.42
C MET A 340 12.15 -1.99 16.29
N LEU A 341 12.95 -2.64 15.45
CA LEU A 341 12.89 -4.08 15.25
C LEU A 341 13.27 -4.85 16.53
N ARG A 342 14.20 -4.32 17.33
CA ARG A 342 14.53 -4.88 18.64
C ARG A 342 13.34 -4.85 19.60
N ARG A 343 12.61 -3.73 19.67
CA ARG A 343 11.38 -3.64 20.46
C ARG A 343 10.29 -4.61 19.98
N ASP A 344 10.24 -4.85 18.67
CA ASP A 344 9.34 -5.86 18.09
C ASP A 344 9.80 -7.29 18.42
N ASN A 345 11.11 -7.56 18.40
CA ASN A 345 11.71 -8.85 18.78
C ASN A 345 11.44 -9.21 20.25
N GLU A 346 11.45 -8.24 21.15
CA GLU A 346 11.15 -8.44 22.58
C GLU A 346 9.74 -9.01 22.82
N ARG A 347 8.82 -8.83 21.87
CA ARG A 347 7.45 -9.36 21.91
C ARG A 347 7.33 -10.78 21.35
N MET A 348 8.37 -11.27 20.67
CA MET A 348 8.42 -12.64 20.13
C MET A 348 8.93 -13.60 21.20
N ASP A 349 8.43 -14.83 21.15
CA ASP A 349 9.03 -15.92 21.93
C ASP A 349 10.07 -16.71 21.13
N SER A 350 10.81 -17.56 21.84
CA SER A 350 11.85 -18.42 21.25
C SER A 350 11.32 -19.33 20.14
N ALA A 351 10.06 -19.77 20.20
CA ALA A 351 9.50 -20.67 19.20
C ALA A 351 9.22 -19.93 17.88
N MET A 352 8.70 -18.72 17.95
CA MET A 352 8.55 -17.86 16.78
C MET A 352 9.91 -17.47 16.18
N MET A 353 10.87 -17.08 17.03
CA MET A 353 12.23 -16.79 16.56
C MET A 353 12.86 -18.00 15.87
N SER A 354 12.70 -19.21 16.40
CA SER A 354 13.29 -20.41 15.78
C SER A 354 12.67 -20.73 14.41
N ARG A 355 11.37 -20.52 14.25
CA ARG A 355 10.68 -20.64 12.96
C ARG A 355 11.20 -19.63 11.94
N HIS A 356 11.33 -18.37 12.33
CA HIS A 356 11.92 -17.34 11.46
C HIS A 356 13.35 -17.72 11.03
N LEU A 357 14.21 -18.14 11.96
CA LEU A 357 15.58 -18.57 11.66
C LEU A 357 15.63 -19.80 10.74
N ALA A 358 14.73 -20.77 10.93
CA ALA A 358 14.61 -21.93 10.04
C ALA A 358 14.24 -21.53 8.60
N ARG A 359 13.39 -20.51 8.42
CA ARG A 359 13.05 -19.98 7.09
C ARG A 359 14.29 -19.42 6.38
N PHE A 360 15.10 -18.61 7.08
CA PHE A 360 16.39 -18.12 6.57
C PHE A 360 17.30 -19.28 6.18
N LEU A 361 17.43 -20.29 7.02
CA LEU A 361 18.29 -21.44 6.75
C LEU A 361 17.86 -22.21 5.49
N LEU A 362 16.56 -22.45 5.33
CA LEU A 362 15.99 -23.32 4.30
C LEU A 362 15.69 -22.62 2.96
N SER A 363 15.79 -21.30 2.91
CA SER A 363 15.65 -20.54 1.66
C SER A 363 17.04 -20.29 1.08
N GLU A 364 17.28 -20.70 -0.16
CA GLU A 364 18.62 -20.63 -0.77
C GLU A 364 19.01 -19.21 -1.16
N THR A 365 18.02 -18.39 -1.52
CA THR A 365 18.21 -16.98 -1.89
C THR A 365 17.23 -16.08 -1.13
N GLU A 366 17.56 -14.79 -1.02
CA GLU A 366 16.69 -13.82 -0.34
C GLU A 366 15.34 -13.65 -1.04
N LYS A 367 15.30 -13.82 -2.37
CA LYS A 367 14.07 -13.77 -3.16
C LYS A 367 13.08 -14.86 -2.72
N GLU A 368 13.58 -16.03 -2.32
CA GLU A 368 12.74 -17.13 -1.84
C GLU A 368 12.13 -16.85 -0.47
N LEU A 369 12.80 -16.07 0.38
CA LEU A 369 12.23 -15.62 1.66
C LEU A 369 11.02 -14.72 1.45
N SER A 370 11.08 -13.86 0.44
CA SER A 370 10.00 -12.94 0.08
C SER A 370 8.86 -13.60 -0.71
N ASP A 371 9.01 -14.86 -1.11
CA ASP A 371 7.99 -15.61 -1.86
C ASP A 371 7.02 -16.32 -0.90
N ALA A 372 5.81 -15.78 -0.76
CA ALA A 372 4.78 -16.33 0.11
C ALA A 372 4.43 -17.80 -0.22
N GLY A 373 4.43 -18.19 -1.50
CA GLY A 373 4.14 -19.56 -1.92
C GLY A 373 5.21 -20.54 -1.45
N ARG A 374 6.49 -20.17 -1.55
CA ARG A 374 7.60 -20.97 -0.99
C ARG A 374 7.54 -21.04 0.52
N GLN A 375 7.22 -19.92 1.18
CA GLN A 375 7.09 -19.89 2.64
C GLN A 375 5.94 -20.76 3.17
N ILE A 376 4.85 -20.90 2.41
CA ILE A 376 3.75 -21.84 2.70
C ILE A 376 4.19 -23.28 2.43
N ALA A 377 4.88 -23.55 1.32
CA ALA A 377 5.35 -24.89 0.98
C ALA A 377 6.27 -25.49 2.05
N LEU A 378 7.14 -24.66 2.66
CA LEU A 378 8.03 -25.06 3.76
C LEU A 378 7.28 -25.66 4.95
N LEU A 379 6.04 -25.25 5.23
CA LEU A 379 5.27 -25.78 6.36
C LEU A 379 5.00 -27.28 6.26
N THR A 380 5.05 -27.83 5.05
CA THR A 380 4.89 -29.26 4.78
C THR A 380 6.21 -30.01 4.58
N ASP A 381 7.34 -29.30 4.61
CA ASP A 381 8.68 -29.87 4.48
C ASP A 381 9.16 -30.42 5.84
N PRO A 382 9.50 -31.72 5.96
CA PRO A 382 10.05 -32.28 7.18
C PRO A 382 11.32 -31.57 7.68
N ARG A 383 12.12 -31.00 6.77
CA ARG A 383 13.32 -30.23 7.09
C ARG A 383 12.99 -28.94 7.85
N TYR A 384 11.84 -28.32 7.59
CA TYR A 384 11.39 -27.15 8.34
C TYR A 384 11.02 -27.53 9.78
N VAL A 385 10.18 -28.56 9.95
CA VAL A 385 9.73 -29.03 11.27
C VAL A 385 10.92 -29.48 12.13
N GLY A 386 11.82 -30.28 11.54
CA GLY A 386 13.06 -30.69 12.21
C GLY A 386 13.97 -29.48 12.49
N GLY A 387 14.16 -28.61 11.50
CA GLY A 387 15.05 -27.47 11.57
C GLY A 387 14.69 -26.47 12.68
N HIS A 388 13.44 -26.01 12.73
CA HIS A 388 13.04 -25.07 13.77
C HIS A 388 12.99 -25.72 15.17
N GLY A 389 12.74 -27.02 15.25
CA GLY A 389 12.77 -27.81 16.49
C GLY A 389 14.19 -27.96 17.05
N GLU A 390 15.16 -28.23 16.18
CA GLU A 390 16.58 -28.31 16.56
C GLU A 390 17.14 -26.94 17.00
N ILE A 391 16.83 -25.88 16.26
CA ILE A 391 17.18 -24.50 16.65
C ILE A 391 16.60 -24.18 18.03
N LEU A 392 15.32 -24.48 18.26
CA LEU A 392 14.66 -24.22 19.54
C LEU A 392 15.29 -25.04 20.68
N THR A 393 15.60 -26.31 20.44
CA THR A 393 16.20 -27.19 21.46
C THR A 393 17.61 -26.72 21.84
N ARG A 394 18.44 -26.37 20.85
CA ARG A 394 19.85 -25.98 21.08
C ARG A 394 20.00 -24.57 21.62
N LEU A 395 19.14 -23.63 21.21
CA LEU A 395 19.30 -22.20 21.50
C LEU A 395 18.19 -21.62 22.40
N GLY A 396 17.03 -22.26 22.49
CA GLY A 396 15.88 -21.78 23.22
C GLY A 396 15.74 -22.32 24.65
N GLY A 397 16.37 -23.46 24.97
CA GLY A 397 16.23 -24.13 26.28
C GLY A 397 17.11 -23.57 27.40
N GLU A 398 18.30 -23.04 27.09
CA GLU A 398 19.25 -22.52 28.08
C GLU A 398 19.03 -21.03 28.37
N GLY A 399 19.12 -20.62 29.66
CA GLY A 399 19.12 -19.22 30.07
C GLY A 399 17.85 -18.44 29.68
N GLY A 400 16.68 -19.08 29.67
CA GLY A 400 15.42 -18.41 29.29
C GLY A 400 15.35 -17.96 27.82
N GLY A 401 16.14 -18.59 26.93
CA GLY A 401 16.20 -18.27 25.51
C GLY A 401 17.14 -17.12 25.16
N GLU A 402 18.08 -16.74 26.03
CA GLU A 402 19.06 -15.68 25.74
C GLU A 402 19.93 -15.95 24.51
N ARG A 403 20.27 -17.22 24.24
CA ARG A 403 21.10 -17.57 23.08
C ARG A 403 20.36 -17.33 21.77
N ILE A 404 19.11 -17.78 21.66
CA ILE A 404 18.30 -17.53 20.47
C ILE A 404 17.99 -16.04 20.29
N LYS A 405 17.73 -15.29 21.36
CA LYS A 405 17.52 -13.83 21.31
C LYS A 405 18.75 -13.10 20.76
N ARG A 406 19.96 -13.46 21.22
CA ARG A 406 21.22 -12.88 20.73
C ARG A 406 21.46 -13.20 19.24
N LEU A 407 21.23 -14.44 18.82
CA LEU A 407 21.34 -14.80 17.41
C LEU A 407 20.32 -14.03 16.56
N TYR A 408 19.06 -13.96 17.02
CA TYR A 408 18.00 -13.26 16.32
C TYR A 408 18.26 -11.75 16.20
N ASP A 409 18.86 -11.12 17.21
CA ASP A 409 19.32 -9.73 17.14
C ASP A 409 20.43 -9.53 16.08
N ALA A 410 21.42 -10.43 16.05
CA ALA A 410 22.48 -10.37 15.05
C ALA A 410 21.94 -10.53 13.62
N VAL A 411 20.99 -11.44 13.42
CA VAL A 411 20.26 -11.60 12.15
C VAL A 411 19.47 -10.34 11.83
N THR A 412 18.74 -9.78 12.79
CA THR A 412 17.96 -8.53 12.63
C THR A 412 18.85 -7.40 12.12
N VAL A 413 19.97 -7.13 12.80
CA VAL A 413 20.91 -6.06 12.39
C VAL A 413 21.47 -6.32 10.99
N SER A 414 21.86 -7.56 10.70
CA SER A 414 22.39 -7.93 9.39
C SER A 414 21.33 -7.79 8.28
N SER A 415 20.08 -8.15 8.55
CA SER A 415 18.97 -8.01 7.60
C SER A 415 18.57 -6.56 7.35
N VAL A 416 18.63 -5.67 8.36
CA VAL A 416 18.41 -4.23 8.14
C VAL A 416 19.47 -3.67 7.19
N ARG A 417 20.75 -4.03 7.42
CA ARG A 417 21.84 -3.62 6.54
C ARG A 417 21.67 -4.18 5.13
N MET A 418 21.34 -5.47 5.04
CA MET A 418 21.05 -6.16 3.77
C MET A 418 19.94 -5.45 2.97
N ALA A 419 18.89 -4.96 3.64
CA ALA A 419 17.79 -4.25 3.00
C ALA A 419 18.22 -2.91 2.34
N GLY A 420 19.35 -2.32 2.76
CA GLY A 420 19.95 -1.14 2.14
C GLY A 420 20.89 -1.45 0.97
N GLN A 421 21.25 -2.71 0.75
CA GLN A 421 22.20 -3.15 -0.28
C GLN A 421 21.50 -3.55 -1.59
N ARG A 422 22.29 -3.64 -2.67
CA ARG A 422 21.84 -4.04 -4.01
C ARG A 422 22.77 -5.10 -4.60
N GLY A 423 22.24 -5.91 -5.52
CA GLY A 423 23.03 -6.86 -6.31
C GLY A 423 23.79 -7.88 -5.44
N GLU A 424 25.04 -8.16 -5.82
CA GLU A 424 25.88 -9.18 -5.16
C GLU A 424 26.12 -8.92 -3.68
N ASP A 425 26.21 -7.66 -3.24
CA ASP A 425 26.49 -7.33 -1.84
C ASP A 425 25.33 -7.75 -0.93
N ARG A 426 24.10 -7.61 -1.43
CA ARG A 426 22.88 -8.07 -0.74
C ARG A 426 22.90 -9.59 -0.60
N GLU A 427 23.24 -10.30 -1.68
CA GLU A 427 23.29 -11.76 -1.69
C GLU A 427 24.43 -12.30 -0.80
N LYS A 428 25.61 -11.67 -0.79
CA LYS A 428 26.72 -12.01 0.11
C LYS A 428 26.31 -11.87 1.58
N THR A 429 25.65 -10.77 1.93
CA THR A 429 25.13 -10.56 3.29
C THR A 429 24.09 -11.60 3.66
N TYR A 430 23.21 -11.97 2.72
CA TYR A 430 22.23 -13.03 2.91
C TYR A 430 22.89 -14.39 3.21
N GLN A 431 23.86 -14.80 2.41
CA GLN A 431 24.57 -16.07 2.64
C GLN A 431 25.37 -16.05 3.95
N ALA A 432 25.91 -14.91 4.36
CA ALA A 432 26.56 -14.76 5.66
C ALA A 432 25.56 -14.94 6.83
N ILE A 433 24.34 -14.40 6.71
CA ILE A 433 23.27 -14.63 7.68
C ILE A 433 22.96 -16.13 7.78
N ARG A 434 22.77 -16.81 6.65
CA ARG A 434 22.49 -18.26 6.63
C ARG A 434 23.61 -19.07 7.29
N ALA A 435 24.86 -18.76 6.97
CA ALA A 435 26.01 -19.43 7.55
C ALA A 435 26.09 -19.23 9.08
N ALA A 436 25.83 -18.02 9.57
CA ALA A 436 25.81 -17.73 11.01
C ALA A 436 24.69 -18.50 11.74
N ILE A 437 23.52 -18.64 11.11
CA ILE A 437 22.42 -19.46 11.67
C ILE A 437 22.80 -20.94 11.68
N ALA A 438 23.36 -21.44 10.58
CA ALA A 438 23.78 -22.84 10.46
C ALA A 438 24.84 -23.21 11.51
N ASP A 439 25.85 -22.36 11.69
CA ASP A 439 26.92 -22.55 12.69
C ASP A 439 26.35 -22.55 14.12
N ALA A 440 25.54 -21.54 14.46
CA ALA A 440 24.94 -21.43 15.80
C ALA A 440 23.98 -22.59 16.11
N ALA A 441 23.25 -23.06 15.11
CA ALA A 441 22.35 -24.20 15.23
C ALA A 441 23.06 -25.54 15.05
N GLY A 442 24.34 -25.56 14.65
CA GLY A 442 25.16 -26.74 14.39
C GLY A 442 24.62 -27.64 13.27
N PHE A 443 24.15 -27.04 12.18
CA PHE A 443 23.87 -27.73 10.92
C PHE A 443 25.14 -27.76 10.06
N GLU A 444 25.53 -28.92 9.54
CA GLU A 444 26.59 -28.98 8.54
C GLU A 444 26.09 -28.42 7.20
N PRO A 445 26.88 -27.60 6.49
CA PRO A 445 26.52 -27.17 5.14
C PRO A 445 26.49 -28.41 4.24
N GLN A 446 25.31 -28.75 3.70
CA GLN A 446 25.20 -29.79 2.69
C GLN A 446 26.02 -29.37 1.48
N LYS A 447 27.19 -30.00 1.30
CA LYS A 447 27.92 -29.96 0.03
C LYS A 447 27.09 -30.75 -0.97
N GLU A 448 26.48 -30.08 -1.94
CA GLU A 448 25.96 -30.77 -3.12
C GLU A 448 27.10 -31.59 -3.74
N LYS A 449 26.97 -32.91 -3.68
CA LYS A 449 27.73 -33.79 -4.55
C LYS A 449 27.19 -33.53 -5.95
N GLY A 450 27.92 -32.74 -6.73
CA GLY A 450 27.76 -32.74 -8.17
C GLY A 450 28.06 -34.13 -8.68
N GLU A 451 27.02 -34.94 -8.90
CA GLU A 451 27.07 -36.06 -9.82
C GLU A 451 27.17 -35.46 -11.23
N VAL A 452 28.40 -35.17 -11.64
CA VAL A 452 28.75 -35.24 -13.06
C VAL A 452 28.69 -36.72 -13.41
N ALA A 453 27.55 -37.17 -13.90
CA ALA A 453 27.47 -38.43 -14.61
C ALA A 453 28.23 -38.26 -15.93
N GLY A 454 29.51 -38.59 -15.90
CA GLY A 454 30.27 -38.95 -17.09
C GLY A 454 30.09 -40.45 -17.34
N GLU A 455 29.37 -40.79 -18.40
CA GLU A 455 29.78 -41.65 -19.53
C GLU A 455 28.64 -41.78 -20.55
#